data_AF-W8Y5I4-F1
#
_entry.id   AF-W8Y5I4-F1
#
_cell.length_a   1.000
_cell.length_b   1.000
_cell.length_c   1.000
_cell.angle_alpha   90.00
_cell.angle_beta   90.00
_cell.angle_gamma   90.00
#
_symmetry.space_group_name_H-M   'P 1'
#
loop_
_entity.id
_entity.type
_entity.pdbx_description
1 polymer ?
#
loop_
_entity_poly.entity_id
_entity_poly.type
_entity_poly.pdbx_seq_one_letter_code
_entity_poly.pdbx_strand_id
1 'polypeptide(L)'
;MLTLVAWALTLILGLLGNFPGFNISLLLGSFLEFLICGGLLFLLSSPIVLLTLVMKSYVPPIILTVIITMTNLMLVNSKHKDLFPWTATLDIANNELQPTYPPEYSYIIIAVTTISGFIATLFYFKKVDIH
;
A
#
# COMPACT_ATOMS: atom_id res chain seq x y z
N MET A 1 -12.19 6.05 2.65
CA MET A 1 -12.39 7.11 3.66
C MET A 1 -11.05 7.73 4.06
N LEU A 2 -10.11 6.98 4.65
CA LEU A 2 -8.81 7.53 5.09
C LEU A 2 -8.00 8.18 3.95
N THR A 3 -7.96 7.55 2.76
CA THR A 3 -7.24 8.07 1.59
C THR A 3 -7.75 9.44 1.13
N LEU A 4 -9.07 9.63 1.11
CA LEU A 4 -9.72 10.90 0.78
C LEU A 4 -9.44 11.97 1.83
N VAL A 5 -9.46 11.60 3.11
CA VAL A 5 -9.14 12.51 4.22
C VAL A 5 -7.68 12.96 4.14
N ALA A 6 -6.75 12.03 3.85
CA ALA A 6 -5.34 12.35 3.67
C ALA A 6 -5.12 13.31 2.50
N TRP A 7 -5.74 13.04 1.34
CA TRP A 7 -5.67 13.94 0.19
C TRP A 7 -6.26 15.34 0.49
N ALA A 8 -7.42 15.40 1.17
CA ALA A 8 -8.04 16.66 1.56
C ALA A 8 -7.14 17.47 2.52
N LEU A 9 -6.48 16.83 3.47
CA LEU A 9 -5.50 17.48 4.35
C LEU A 9 -4.29 17.99 3.57
N THR A 10 -3.76 17.21 2.61
CA THR A 10 -2.66 17.68 1.76
C THR A 10 -3.06 18.87 0.90
N LEU A 11 -4.30 18.91 0.40
CA LEU A 11 -4.86 20.05 -0.31
C LEU A 11 -4.91 21.30 0.58
N ILE A 12 -5.41 21.18 1.81
CA ILE A 12 -5.49 22.29 2.77
C ILE A 12 -4.08 22.83 3.06
N LEU A 13 -3.11 21.94 3.30
CA LEU A 13 -1.72 22.34 3.54
C LEU A 13 -1.11 23.03 2.31
N GLY A 14 -1.39 22.53 1.10
CA GLY A 14 -0.95 23.16 -0.15
C GLY A 14 -1.50 24.57 -0.33
N LEU A 15 -2.78 24.78 -0.02
CA LEU A 15 -3.43 26.10 -0.07
C LEU A 15 -2.85 27.07 0.97
N LEU A 16 -2.55 26.60 2.19
CA LEU A 16 -1.92 27.41 3.23
C LEU A 16 -0.46 27.76 2.91
N GLY A 17 0.28 26.85 2.28
CA GLY A 17 1.70 27.04 1.95
C GLY A 17 1.96 27.93 0.72
N ASN A 18 0.93 28.18 -0.11
CA ASN A 18 0.98 29.02 -1.31
C ASN A 18 2.20 28.73 -2.21
N PHE A 19 2.40 27.44 -2.52
CA PHE A 19 3.58 26.97 -3.24
C PHE A 19 3.56 27.40 -4.72
N PRO A 20 4.69 27.88 -5.28
CA PRO A 20 4.79 28.16 -6.70
C PRO A 20 4.64 26.85 -7.50
N GLY A 21 3.71 26.82 -8.45
CA GLY A 21 3.40 25.62 -9.25
C GLY A 21 2.13 24.87 -8.86
N PHE A 22 1.38 25.35 -7.85
CA PHE A 22 0.06 24.81 -7.52
C PHE A 22 -0.93 25.05 -8.67
N ASN A 23 -1.32 23.99 -9.36
CA ASN A 23 -2.22 24.03 -10.52
C ASN A 23 -3.25 22.89 -10.44
N ILE A 24 -4.39 23.05 -11.11
CA ILE A 24 -5.47 22.06 -11.18
C ILE A 24 -4.99 20.71 -11.74
N SER A 25 -4.05 20.72 -12.69
CA SER A 25 -3.46 19.50 -13.24
C SER A 25 -2.70 18.68 -12.19
N LEU A 26 -1.94 19.35 -11.31
CA LEU A 26 -1.21 18.73 -10.22
C LEU A 26 -2.15 18.18 -9.14
N LEU A 27 -3.25 18.89 -8.88
CA LEU A 27 -4.32 18.42 -8.00
C LEU A 27 -4.98 17.14 -8.51
N LEU A 28 -5.29 17.09 -9.79
CA LEU A 28 -5.92 15.91 -10.40
C LEU A 28 -4.94 14.73 -10.44
N GLY A 29 -3.67 14.98 -10.76
CA GLY A 29 -2.60 13.97 -10.75
C GLY A 29 -2.41 13.35 -9.38
N SER A 30 -2.18 14.18 -8.36
CA SER A 30 -2.04 13.71 -6.97
C SER A 30 -3.28 12.99 -6.44
N PHE A 31 -4.48 13.40 -6.86
CA PHE A 31 -5.70 12.68 -6.50
C PHE A 31 -5.72 11.24 -7.05
N LEU A 32 -5.33 11.05 -8.31
CA LEU A 32 -5.21 9.73 -8.93
C LEU A 32 -4.12 8.89 -8.27
N GLU A 33 -2.96 9.48 -7.98
CA GLU A 33 -1.87 8.81 -7.24
C GLU A 33 -2.35 8.29 -5.88
N PHE A 34 -3.06 9.11 -5.11
CA PHE A 34 -3.65 8.73 -3.83
C PHE A 34 -4.67 7.60 -3.95
N LEU A 35 -5.49 7.61 -5.01
CA LEU A 35 -6.48 6.55 -5.25
C LEU A 35 -5.81 5.23 -5.65
N ILE A 36 -4.81 5.27 -6.54
CA ILE A 36 -4.07 4.08 -6.99
C ILE A 36 -3.29 3.48 -5.83
N CYS A 37 -2.45 4.29 -5.17
CA CYS A 37 -1.64 3.84 -4.04
C CYS A 37 -2.53 3.33 -2.90
N GLY A 38 -3.56 4.10 -2.52
CA GLY A 38 -4.50 3.72 -1.48
C GLY A 38 -5.30 2.46 -1.81
N GLY A 39 -5.70 2.28 -3.06
CA GLY A 39 -6.39 1.08 -3.53
C GLY A 39 -5.51 -0.17 -3.47
N LEU A 40 -4.27 -0.09 -3.94
CA LEU A 40 -3.32 -1.20 -3.87
C LEU A 40 -2.94 -1.56 -2.43
N LEU A 41 -2.70 -0.56 -1.57
CA LEU A 41 -2.41 -0.79 -0.15
C LEU A 41 -3.61 -1.40 0.59
N PHE A 42 -4.85 -1.03 0.21
CA PHE A 42 -6.05 -1.67 0.74
C PHE A 42 -6.09 -3.16 0.37
N LEU A 43 -5.76 -3.52 -0.87
CA LEU A 43 -5.66 -4.93 -1.27
C LEU A 43 -4.58 -5.69 -0.48
N LEU A 44 -3.44 -5.06 -0.23
CA LEU A 44 -2.35 -5.62 0.59
C LEU A 44 -2.66 -5.68 2.09
N SER A 45 -3.78 -5.11 2.54
CA SER A 45 -4.20 -5.23 3.94
C SER A 45 -4.66 -6.63 4.31
N SER A 46 -5.04 -7.47 3.33
CA SER A 46 -5.53 -8.82 3.59
C SER A 46 -4.62 -9.70 4.46
N PRO A 47 -3.31 -9.86 4.18
CA PRO A 47 -2.40 -10.59 5.08
C PRO A 47 -2.25 -9.94 6.47
N ILE A 48 -2.41 -8.61 6.59
CA ILE A 48 -2.37 -7.90 7.87
C ILE A 48 -3.62 -8.22 8.70
N VAL A 49 -4.78 -8.27 8.05
CA VAL A 49 -6.05 -8.66 8.68
C VAL A 49 -6.00 -10.10 9.16
N LEU A 50 -5.49 -11.03 8.35
CA LEU A 50 -5.25 -12.42 8.76
C LEU A 50 -4.45 -12.48 10.07
N LEU A 51 -3.33 -11.76 10.13
CA LEU A 51 -2.47 -11.75 11.32
C LEU A 51 -3.23 -11.24 12.55
N THR A 52 -4.04 -10.19 12.37
CA THR A 52 -4.91 -9.66 13.44
C THR A 52 -5.88 -10.73 13.95
N LEU A 53 -6.53 -11.46 13.04
CA LEU A 53 -7.54 -12.46 13.37
C LEU A 53 -6.96 -13.68 14.07
N VAL A 54 -5.80 -14.17 13.62
CA VAL A 54 -5.11 -15.33 14.20
C VAL A 54 -4.58 -14.99 15.60
N MET A 55 -3.96 -13.83 15.75
CA MET A 55 -3.33 -13.41 17.00
C MET A 55 -4.31 -12.79 17.99
N LYS A 56 -5.55 -12.49 17.56
CA LYS A 56 -6.61 -11.85 18.35
C LYS A 56 -6.14 -10.56 19.05
N SER A 57 -5.20 -9.85 18.42
CA SER A 57 -4.56 -8.66 18.96
C SER A 57 -4.02 -7.80 17.84
N TYR A 58 -3.99 -6.48 18.08
CA TYR A 58 -3.42 -5.50 17.16
C TYR A 58 -1.91 -5.36 17.29
N VAL A 59 -1.28 -5.92 18.34
CA VAL A 59 0.17 -5.79 18.55
C VAL A 59 0.98 -6.39 17.38
N PRO A 60 0.73 -7.63 16.93
CA PRO A 60 1.51 -8.21 15.82
C PRO A 60 1.32 -7.49 14.46
N PRO A 61 0.10 -7.10 14.04
CA PRO A 61 -0.10 -6.23 12.88
C PRO A 61 0.69 -4.93 12.94
N ILE A 62 0.74 -4.27 14.10
CA ILE A 62 1.53 -3.03 14.27
C ILE A 62 3.02 -3.32 14.06
N ILE A 63 3.56 -4.38 14.67
CA ILE A 63 4.97 -4.78 14.47
C ILE A 63 5.25 -5.05 12.97
N LEU A 64 4.34 -5.76 12.28
CA LEU A 64 4.48 -6.01 10.85
C LEU A 64 4.51 -4.71 10.04
N THR A 65 3.64 -3.75 10.34
CA THR A 65 3.66 -2.44 9.65
C THR A 65 4.96 -1.69 9.88
N VAL A 66 5.55 -1.75 11.08
CA VAL A 66 6.87 -1.17 11.35
C VAL A 66 7.94 -1.86 10.50
N ILE A 67 7.93 -3.19 10.42
CA ILE A 67 8.87 -3.94 9.57
C ILE A 67 8.72 -3.54 8.10
N ILE A 68 7.48 -3.43 7.60
CA ILE A 68 7.20 -2.97 6.23
C ILE A 68 7.79 -1.58 5.99
N THR A 69 7.56 -0.63 6.92
CA THR A 69 8.09 0.74 6.77
C THR A 69 9.62 0.77 6.78
N MET A 70 10.28 0.00 7.67
CA MET A 70 11.74 -0.09 7.69
C MET A 70 12.28 -0.74 6.42
N THR A 71 11.60 -1.76 5.90
CA THR A 71 11.96 -2.42 4.65
C THR A 71 11.84 -1.46 3.47
N ASN A 72 10.77 -0.66 3.39
CA ASN A 72 10.63 0.38 2.38
C ASN A 72 11.81 1.36 2.39
N LEU A 73 12.25 1.81 3.58
CA LEU A 73 13.40 2.70 3.72
C LEU A 73 14.72 2.04 3.28
N MET A 74 14.92 0.76 3.62
CA MET A 74 16.09 0.00 3.19
C MET A 74 16.13 -0.21 1.67
N LEU A 75 14.96 -0.38 1.05
CA LEU A 75 14.84 -0.67 -0.37
C LEU A 75 14.82 0.59 -1.25
N VAL A 76 14.68 1.80 -0.71
CA VAL A 76 14.45 3.02 -1.51
C VAL A 76 15.50 3.24 -2.63
N ASN A 77 16.75 2.84 -2.39
CA ASN A 77 17.86 2.95 -3.35
C ASN A 77 18.24 1.60 -4.00
N SER A 78 17.49 0.54 -3.74
CA SER A 78 17.75 -0.81 -4.24
C SER A 78 17.16 -0.99 -5.64
N LYS A 79 17.86 -1.79 -6.46
CA LYS A 79 17.36 -2.24 -7.77
C LYS A 79 16.15 -3.17 -7.68
N HIS A 80 15.84 -3.66 -6.47
CA HIS A 80 14.81 -4.66 -6.20
C HIS A 80 13.59 -4.08 -5.48
N LYS A 81 13.51 -2.75 -5.34
CA LYS A 81 12.43 -2.10 -4.60
C LYS A 81 11.04 -2.44 -5.16
N ASP A 82 10.94 -2.56 -6.48
CA ASP A 82 9.70 -2.87 -7.19
C ASP A 82 9.24 -4.34 -7.01
N LEU A 83 10.06 -5.20 -6.40
CA LEU A 83 9.70 -6.58 -6.04
C LEU A 83 9.08 -6.69 -4.64
N PHE A 84 9.18 -5.64 -3.82
CA PHE A 84 8.54 -5.66 -2.50
C PHE A 84 7.11 -5.10 -2.63
N PRO A 85 6.06 -5.88 -2.29
CA PRO A 85 4.68 -5.52 -2.61
C PRO A 85 4.28 -4.12 -2.12
N TRP A 86 4.70 -3.73 -0.91
CA TRP A 86 4.36 -2.45 -0.30
C TRP A 86 5.21 -1.26 -0.76
N THR A 87 6.42 -1.49 -1.30
CA THR A 87 7.19 -0.41 -1.94
C THR A 87 6.68 -0.20 -3.36
N ALA A 88 6.44 -1.29 -4.08
CA ALA A 88 5.96 -1.27 -5.45
C ALA A 88 4.65 -0.48 -5.63
N THR A 89 3.76 -0.44 -4.63
CA THR A 89 2.53 0.37 -4.71
C THR A 89 2.80 1.87 -4.88
N LEU A 90 3.85 2.38 -4.21
CA LEU A 90 4.24 3.78 -4.30
C LEU A 90 4.84 4.07 -5.69
N ASP A 91 5.72 3.19 -6.14
CA ASP A 91 6.39 3.33 -7.43
C ASP A 91 5.42 3.23 -8.61
N ILE A 92 4.41 2.36 -8.52
CA ILE A 92 3.31 2.27 -9.49
C ILE A 92 2.52 3.58 -9.52
N ALA A 93 2.18 4.15 -8.36
CA ALA A 93 1.41 5.38 -8.30
C ALA A 93 2.19 6.56 -8.90
N ASN A 94 3.47 6.68 -8.57
CA ASN A 94 4.33 7.77 -9.05
C ASN A 94 4.85 7.59 -10.48
N ASN A 95 4.60 6.45 -11.13
CA ASN A 95 5.23 6.05 -12.40
C ASN A 95 6.78 5.99 -12.31
N GLU A 96 7.31 5.53 -11.18
CA GLU A 96 8.74 5.44 -10.85
C GLU A 96 9.27 3.99 -10.82
N LEU A 97 8.58 3.09 -11.53
CA LEU A 97 9.02 1.71 -11.72
C LEU A 97 10.37 1.68 -12.44
N GLN A 98 11.33 0.93 -11.89
CA GLN A 98 12.63 0.81 -12.50
C GLN A 98 12.57 -0.13 -13.71
N PRO A 99 13.36 0.14 -14.77
CA PRO A 99 13.44 -0.73 -15.94
C PRO A 99 14.13 -2.07 -15.67
N THR A 100 14.68 -2.28 -14.47
CA THR A 100 15.40 -3.50 -14.08
C THR A 100 14.53 -4.74 -14.18
N TYR A 101 13.24 -4.61 -13.83
CA TYR A 101 12.26 -5.69 -13.90
C TYR A 101 11.06 -5.25 -14.74
N PRO A 102 10.47 -6.15 -15.56
CA PRO A 102 9.21 -5.87 -16.22
C PRO A 102 8.11 -5.45 -15.22
N PRO A 103 7.34 -4.37 -15.49
CA PRO A 103 6.30 -3.85 -14.58
C PRO A 103 5.29 -4.91 -14.12
N GLU A 104 5.04 -5.92 -14.96
CA GLU A 104 4.12 -7.01 -14.70
C GLU A 104 4.47 -7.77 -13.42
N TYR A 105 5.77 -7.90 -13.09
CA TYR A 105 6.20 -8.59 -11.87
C TYR A 105 5.68 -7.91 -10.61
N SER A 106 5.72 -6.58 -10.55
CA SER A 106 5.22 -5.82 -9.41
C SER A 106 3.72 -6.06 -9.19
N TYR A 107 2.93 -6.00 -10.28
CA TYR A 107 1.49 -6.29 -10.21
C TYR A 107 1.21 -7.75 -9.81
N ILE A 108 1.97 -8.71 -10.35
CA ILE A 108 1.83 -10.13 -10.00
C ILE A 108 2.13 -10.35 -8.52
N ILE A 109 3.21 -9.76 -7.99
CA ILE A 109 3.61 -9.92 -6.58
C ILE A 109 2.55 -9.32 -5.65
N ILE A 110 2.00 -8.16 -5.98
CA ILE A 110 0.88 -7.56 -5.22
C ILE A 110 -0.32 -8.49 -5.25
N ALA A 111 -0.71 -8.97 -6.44
CA ALA A 111 -1.86 -9.86 -6.60
C ALA A 111 -1.70 -11.18 -5.82
N VAL A 112 -0.53 -11.83 -5.91
CA VAL A 112 -0.22 -13.06 -5.17
C VAL A 112 -0.27 -12.82 -3.67
N THR A 113 0.29 -11.71 -3.18
CA THR A 113 0.28 -11.35 -1.75
C THR A 113 -1.15 -11.13 -1.24
N THR A 114 -1.97 -10.40 -2.00
CA THR A 114 -3.38 -10.17 -1.66
C THR A 114 -4.20 -11.46 -1.69
N ILE A 115 -4.12 -12.22 -2.78
CA ILE A 115 -4.91 -13.44 -2.96
C ILE A 115 -4.53 -14.48 -1.91
N SER A 116 -3.24 -14.66 -1.63
CA SER A 116 -2.77 -15.60 -0.60
C SER A 116 -3.27 -15.22 0.79
N GLY A 117 -3.17 -13.94 1.18
CA GLY A 117 -3.73 -13.43 2.43
C GLY A 117 -5.25 -13.62 2.51
N PHE A 118 -5.96 -13.39 1.41
CA PHE A 118 -7.42 -13.47 1.38
C PHE A 118 -7.90 -14.91 1.50
N ILE A 119 -7.31 -15.81 0.72
CA ILE A 119 -7.59 -17.25 0.77
C ILE A 119 -7.29 -17.79 2.18
N ALA A 120 -6.14 -17.43 2.76
CA ALA A 120 -5.79 -17.85 4.12
C ALA A 120 -6.80 -17.36 5.16
N THR A 121 -7.32 -16.14 4.99
CA THR A 121 -8.35 -15.57 5.87
C THR A 121 -9.65 -16.36 5.77
N LEU A 122 -10.10 -16.70 4.56
CA LEU A 122 -11.29 -17.54 4.35
C LEU A 122 -11.13 -18.95 4.96
N PHE A 123 -9.97 -19.56 4.81
CA PHE A 123 -9.69 -20.86 5.43
C PHE A 123 -9.70 -20.79 6.97
N TYR A 124 -9.13 -19.73 7.53
CA TYR A 124 -9.17 -19.50 8.98
C TYR A 124 -10.61 -19.39 9.49
N PHE A 125 -11.45 -18.57 8.83
CA PHE A 125 -12.86 -18.43 9.21
C PHE A 125 -13.62 -19.76 9.12
N LYS A 126 -13.47 -20.50 8.01
CA LYS A 126 -14.10 -21.83 7.89
C LYS A 126 -13.70 -22.76 9.03
N LYS A 127 -12.45 -22.72 9.48
CA LYS A 127 -11.99 -23.60 10.58
C LYS A 127 -12.55 -23.17 11.93
N VAL A 128 -12.67 -21.87 12.17
CA VAL A 128 -13.14 -21.30 13.45
C VAL A 128 -14.66 -21.37 13.60
N ASP A 129 -15.41 -21.19 12.51
CA ASP A 129 -16.88 -21.21 12.51
C ASP A 129 -17.48 -22.63 12.59
N ILE A 130 -16.71 -23.70 12.38
CA ILE A 130 -17.18 -25.11 12.51
C ILE A 130 -17.04 -25.57 13.99
N HIS A 131 -17.64 -24.84 14.92
CA HIS A 131 -17.79 -25.27 16.32
C HIS A 131 -19.24 -25.20 16.78
#